data_AF-A0A8T0A121-F1
#
_entry.id   AF-A0A8T0A121-F1
#
_cell.length_a   1.000
_cell.length_b   1.000
_cell.length_c   1.000
_cell.angle_alpha   90.00
_cell.angle_beta   90.00
_cell.angle_gamma   90.00
#
_symmetry.space_group_name_H-M   'P 1'
#
loop_
_entity.id
_entity.type
_entity.pdbx_description
1 polymer ?
#
loop_
_entity_poly.entity_id
_entity_poly.type
_entity_poly.pdbx_seq_one_letter_code
_entity_poly.pdbx_strand_id
1 'polypeptide(L)'
;MNLVRNISFLFSLLGGGKKRKKKQYTGPKKQKHVRKKVKLAVLKLYKIDDNGQIQRQRIECNSATCGAGIFMARHKDRHYCGKCHQTLTEKE
;
A
#
# COMPACT_ATOMS: atom_id res chain seq x y z
N MET A 1 -14.66 -79.28 -12.43
CA MET A 1 -15.50 -78.88 -11.29
C MET A 1 -14.84 -77.67 -10.65
N ASN A 2 -15.36 -76.49 -10.98
CA ASN A 2 -14.83 -75.18 -10.58
C ASN A 2 -15.23 -74.88 -9.14
N LEU A 3 -14.27 -74.92 -8.21
CA LEU A 3 -14.51 -74.55 -6.82
C LEU A 3 -14.33 -73.02 -6.67
N VAL A 4 -15.49 -72.38 -6.70
CA VAL A 4 -15.89 -71.01 -6.38
C VAL A 4 -14.84 -70.10 -5.72
N ARG A 5 -14.52 -69.02 -6.45
CA ARG A 5 -13.88 -67.78 -5.96
C ARG A 5 -14.92 -66.96 -5.19
N ASN A 6 -14.60 -66.46 -3.99
CA ASN A 6 -15.12 -65.18 -3.49
C ASN A 6 -14.32 -64.69 -2.28
N ILE A 7 -13.22 -63.98 -2.56
CA ILE A 7 -12.61 -63.06 -1.60
C ILE A 7 -13.42 -61.78 -1.68
N SER A 8 -14.26 -61.53 -0.67
CA SER A 8 -15.07 -60.31 -0.57
C SER A 8 -14.15 -59.12 -0.26
N PHE A 9 -13.62 -58.53 -1.33
CA PHE A 9 -12.76 -57.35 -1.29
C PHE A 9 -13.59 -56.10 -0.97
N LEU A 10 -13.98 -55.92 0.30
CA LEU A 10 -14.71 -54.73 0.77
C LEU A 10 -13.74 -53.57 1.05
N PHE A 11 -12.92 -53.19 0.07
CA PHE A 11 -11.99 -52.05 0.16
C PHE A 11 -12.21 -51.03 -0.96
N SER A 12 -13.44 -50.89 -1.47
CA SER A 12 -13.70 -50.08 -2.68
C SER A 12 -14.65 -48.89 -2.47
N LEU A 13 -14.91 -48.47 -1.23
CA LEU A 13 -15.68 -47.25 -0.93
C LEU A 13 -14.84 -46.08 -0.43
N LEU A 14 -13.51 -46.19 -0.39
CA LEU A 14 -12.64 -45.01 -0.21
C LEU A 14 -12.49 -44.30 -1.56
N GLY A 15 -13.59 -43.72 -2.05
CA GLY A 15 -13.62 -42.87 -3.24
C GLY A 15 -12.61 -41.73 -3.07
N GLY A 16 -11.46 -41.85 -3.72
CA GLY A 16 -10.35 -40.91 -3.64
C GLY A 16 -10.81 -39.49 -4.00
N GLY A 17 -10.70 -38.58 -3.03
CA GLY A 17 -11.18 -37.20 -3.16
C GLY A 17 -10.63 -36.49 -4.40
N LYS A 18 -11.50 -35.74 -5.08
CA LYS A 18 -11.20 -34.99 -6.30
C LYS A 18 -9.99 -34.09 -6.08
N LYS A 19 -8.88 -34.42 -6.74
CA LYS A 19 -7.64 -33.64 -6.66
C LYS A 19 -7.88 -32.22 -7.16
N ARG A 20 -7.48 -31.24 -6.36
CA ARG A 20 -7.62 -29.82 -6.70
C ARG A 20 -6.91 -29.52 -8.02
N LYS A 21 -7.64 -28.98 -9.01
CA LYS A 21 -7.06 -28.52 -10.27
C LYS A 21 -6.06 -27.38 -10.01
N LYS A 22 -4.94 -27.40 -10.74
CA LYS A 22 -3.93 -26.33 -10.71
C LYS A 22 -4.59 -25.02 -11.15
N LYS A 23 -4.35 -23.93 -10.42
CA LYS A 23 -4.83 -22.60 -10.82
C LYS A 23 -4.11 -22.19 -12.11
N GLN A 24 -4.88 -21.82 -13.13
CA GLN A 24 -4.36 -21.20 -14.34
C GLN A 24 -4.51 -19.69 -14.20
N TYR A 25 -3.37 -18.97 -14.18
CA TYR A 25 -3.35 -17.52 -14.07
C TYR A 25 -3.39 -16.93 -15.48
N THR A 26 -4.41 -16.14 -15.78
CA THR A 26 -4.64 -15.56 -17.12
C THR A 26 -3.91 -14.24 -17.34
N GLY A 27 -3.39 -13.59 -16.28
CA GLY A 27 -2.71 -12.30 -16.37
C GLY A 27 -1.49 -12.17 -15.47
N PRO A 28 -0.60 -11.21 -15.76
CA PRO A 28 0.58 -10.96 -14.95
C PRO A 28 0.19 -10.50 -13.55
N LYS A 29 1.01 -10.87 -12.57
CA LYS A 29 0.79 -10.48 -11.18
C LYS A 29 0.99 -8.97 -11.03
N LYS A 30 0.01 -8.28 -10.43
CA LYS A 30 0.11 -6.85 -10.12
C LYS A 30 1.33 -6.56 -9.23
N GLN A 31 2.20 -5.66 -9.68
CA GLN A 31 3.28 -5.15 -8.85
C GLN A 31 2.71 -4.27 -7.73
N LYS A 32 3.14 -4.52 -6.49
CA LYS A 32 2.68 -3.76 -5.32
C LYS A 32 3.39 -2.40 -5.27
N HIS A 33 2.69 -1.37 -4.78
CA HIS A 33 3.30 -0.06 -4.54
C HIS A 33 4.38 -0.16 -3.45
N VAL A 34 5.60 0.24 -3.79
CA VAL A 34 6.72 0.34 -2.85
C VAL A 34 6.95 1.81 -2.52
N ARG A 35 6.98 2.15 -1.23
CA ARG A 35 7.23 3.53 -0.78
C ARG A 35 8.66 3.94 -1.11
N LYS A 36 8.80 5.04 -1.87
CA LYS A 36 10.10 5.68 -2.12
C LYS A 36 10.57 6.37 -0.85
N LYS A 37 11.71 5.95 -0.30
CA LYS A 37 12.35 6.59 0.87
C LYS A 37 13.33 7.65 0.39
N VAL A 38 12.97 8.92 0.53
CA VAL A 38 13.89 10.04 0.28
C VAL A 38 14.67 10.30 1.56
N LYS A 39 16.00 10.19 1.50
CA LYS A 39 16.88 10.49 2.63
C LYS A 39 16.77 11.97 3.00
N LEU A 40 16.74 12.29 4.30
CA LEU A 40 16.78 13.65 4.84
C LEU A 40 15.70 14.59 4.27
N ALA A 41 14.46 14.11 4.12
CA ALA A 41 13.37 14.90 3.53
C ALA A 41 13.01 16.17 4.32
N VAL A 42 13.30 16.22 5.62
CA VAL A 42 12.95 17.34 6.52
C VAL A 42 13.75 18.61 6.19
N LEU A 43 15.02 18.47 5.79
CA LEU A 43 15.89 19.62 5.49
C LEU A 43 15.38 20.47 4.33
N LYS A 44 14.59 19.87 3.41
CA LYS A 44 13.99 20.60 2.28
C LYS A 44 12.92 21.61 2.70
N LEU A 45 12.45 21.56 3.93
CA LEU A 45 11.33 22.38 4.41
C LEU A 45 11.80 23.75 4.94
N TYR A 46 13.09 23.86 5.25
CA TYR A 46 13.68 25.06 5.84
C TYR A 46 14.74 25.64 4.90
N LYS A 47 14.85 26.97 4.86
CA LYS A 47 16.02 27.68 4.35
C LYS A 47 16.62 28.50 5.48
N ILE A 48 17.93 28.60 5.48
CA ILE A 48 18.67 29.45 6.40
C ILE A 48 19.21 30.58 5.53
N ASP A 49 18.87 31.82 5.87
CA ASP A 49 19.45 33.00 5.22
C ASP A 49 20.83 33.31 5.84
N ASP A 50 21.65 34.10 5.16
CA ASP A 50 23.01 34.45 5.60
C ASP A 50 23.02 35.18 6.97
N ASN A 51 21.91 35.84 7.32
CA ASN A 51 21.68 36.49 8.61
C ASN A 51 21.30 35.52 9.73
N GLY A 52 21.28 34.21 9.47
CA GLY A 52 20.90 33.17 10.43
C GLY A 52 19.40 33.03 10.68
N GLN A 53 18.55 33.71 9.91
CA GLN A 53 17.10 33.61 10.02
C GLN A 53 16.57 32.36 9.30
N ILE A 54 15.55 31.73 9.88
CA ILE A 54 14.96 30.49 9.36
C ILE A 54 13.68 30.82 8.59
N GLN A 55 13.69 30.56 7.28
CA GLN A 55 12.50 30.66 6.44
C GLN A 55 11.84 29.28 6.26
N ARG A 56 10.52 29.22 6.41
CA ARG A 56 9.71 28.01 6.15
C ARG A 56 9.27 28.01 4.69
N GLN A 57 9.62 26.97 3.94
CA GLN A 57 9.37 26.92 2.49
C GLN A 57 7.95 26.49 2.10
N ARG A 58 7.21 25.88 3.03
CA ARG A 58 5.88 25.29 2.76
C ARG A 58 4.85 25.83 3.73
N ILE A 59 3.59 25.79 3.29
CA ILE A 59 2.43 26.18 4.07
C ILE A 59 2.21 25.16 5.20
N GLU A 60 1.91 25.67 6.39
CA GLU A 60 1.52 24.87 7.55
C GLU A 60 0.02 24.55 7.50
N CYS A 61 -0.35 23.39 8.04
CA CYS A 61 -1.76 23.05 8.13
C CYS A 61 -2.47 23.91 9.20
N ASN A 62 -3.66 24.42 8.88
CA ASN A 62 -4.47 25.22 9.81
C ASN A 62 -5.50 24.37 10.58
N SER A 63 -5.44 23.04 10.52
CA SER A 63 -6.38 22.20 11.25
C SER A 63 -6.01 22.19 12.74
N ALA A 64 -7.00 22.27 13.63
CA ALA A 64 -6.76 22.19 15.08
C ALA A 64 -5.99 20.91 15.50
N THR A 65 -6.07 19.85 14.69
CA THR A 65 -5.38 18.57 14.87
C THR A 65 -3.95 18.52 14.30
N CYS A 66 -3.60 19.48 13.45
CA CYS A 66 -2.31 19.59 12.78
C CYS A 66 -1.71 20.97 13.06
N GLY A 67 -0.99 21.09 14.17
CA GLY A 67 -0.35 22.35 14.58
C GLY A 67 0.95 22.67 13.82
N ALA A 68 1.64 23.69 14.33
CA ALA A 68 2.92 24.18 13.82
C ALA A 68 3.94 23.04 13.69
N GLY A 69 4.47 22.86 12.48
CA GLY A 69 5.44 21.81 12.14
C GLY A 69 4.92 20.72 11.17
N ILE A 70 3.61 20.67 10.89
CA ILE A 70 3.06 19.81 9.82
C ILE A 70 2.90 20.63 8.55
N PHE A 71 3.82 20.39 7.61
CA PHE A 71 3.82 21.06 6.32
C PHE A 71 2.92 20.34 5.31
N MET A 72 2.20 21.13 4.52
CA MET A 72 1.38 20.61 3.43
C MET A 72 2.26 20.24 2.21
N ALA A 73 1.83 19.21 1.47
CA ALA A 73 2.46 18.80 0.22
C ALA A 73 1.98 19.70 -0.91
N ARG A 74 2.91 20.44 -1.53
CA ARG A 74 2.65 21.22 -2.73
C ARG A 74 2.61 20.31 -3.95
N HIS A 75 1.39 20.08 -4.45
CA HIS A 75 1.16 19.55 -5.80
C HIS A 75 0.99 20.71 -6.78
N LYS A 76 0.71 20.43 -8.06
CA LYS A 76 0.59 21.50 -9.08
C LYS A 76 -0.68 22.34 -8.91
N ASP A 77 -1.74 21.69 -8.46
CA ASP A 77 -3.13 22.13 -8.43
C ASP A 77 -3.67 22.28 -7.00
N ARG A 78 -2.94 21.76 -6.01
CA ARG A 78 -3.42 21.63 -4.63
C ARG A 78 -2.31 21.55 -3.60
N HIS A 79 -2.63 21.96 -2.39
CA HIS A 79 -1.89 21.64 -1.17
C HIS A 79 -2.61 20.55 -0.41
N TYR A 80 -1.86 19.51 -0.01
CA TYR A 80 -2.44 18.37 0.67
C TYR A 80 -1.77 18.09 2.02
N CYS A 81 -2.59 17.94 3.05
CA CYS A 81 -2.17 17.53 4.39
C CYS A 81 -2.08 16.01 4.48
N GLY A 82 -0.88 15.47 4.69
CA GLY A 82 -0.68 14.02 4.82
C GLY A 82 -1.26 13.38 6.09
N LYS A 83 -1.53 14.17 7.15
CA LYS A 83 -2.04 13.70 8.45
C LYS A 83 -3.56 13.81 8.56
N CYS A 84 -4.10 14.96 8.17
CA CYS A 84 -5.51 15.30 8.29
C CYS A 84 -6.31 15.13 6.99
N HIS A 85 -5.64 14.80 5.88
CA HIS A 85 -6.25 14.62 4.56
C HIS A 85 -6.96 15.85 3.98
N GLN A 86 -6.77 17.04 4.57
CA GLN A 86 -7.30 18.28 4.02
C GLN A 86 -6.59 18.66 2.72
N THR A 87 -7.39 19.12 1.75
CA THR A 87 -6.92 19.62 0.46
C THR A 87 -7.32 21.09 0.31
N LEU A 88 -6.35 21.95 0.01
CA LEU A 88 -6.59 23.33 -0.39
C LEU A 88 -6.26 23.42 -1.87
N THR A 89 -7.23 23.77 -2.71
CA THR A 89 -7.01 24.05 -4.13
C THR A 89 -6.59 25.50 -4.27
N GLU A 90 -5.40 25.75 -4.82
CA GLU A 90 -5.02 27.11 -5.22
C GLU A 90 -5.90 27.45 -6.43
N LYS A 91 -6.92 28.30 -6.23
CA LYS A 91 -7.66 28.87 -7.35
C LYS A 91 -6.73 29.88 -8.01
N GLU A 92 -6.49 29.72 -9.31
CA GLU A 92 -5.79 30.71 -10.14
C GLU A 92 -6.47 32.09 -10.06
#